data_AF-A0A3C7VW54-F1
#
_entry.id   AF-A0A3C7VW54-F1
#
_cell.length_a   1.000
_cell.length_b   1.000
_cell.length_c   1.000
_cell.angle_alpha   90.00
_cell.angle_beta   90.00
_cell.angle_gamma   90.00
#
_symmetry.space_group_name_H-M   'P 1'
#
loop_
_entity.id
_entity.type
_entity.pdbx_description
1 polymer ?
#
loop_
_entity_poly.entity_id
_entity_poly.type
_entity_poly.pdbx_seq_one_letter_code
_entity_poly.pdbx_strand_id
1 'polypeptide(L)'
;MFDPAPGETGDLPVFDEVADQLVEQGVSQSPSELHGCLAGLLAGGADPSPEAGLAGVGSALGFDPHGELADGLQRFYVSTAQLLTDEALRFHPLLPDDDSDLGERTVAIADWCRGFLSGFAQARVSSRSTDAAVATDSAEALKDFAAIAQAGVGDDSDDEAEQAYADLVEYLRFAAMNIILDSLQQAAEARPASPPAGSTVH
;
A
#
# COMPACT_ATOMS: atom_id res chain seq x y z
N MET A 1 18.07 -28.04 -0.36
CA MET A 1 17.78 -26.62 -0.63
C MET A 1 16.28 -26.59 -0.78
N PHE A 2 15.59 -26.15 0.27
CA PHE A 2 14.14 -26.17 0.34
C PHE A 2 13.68 -24.93 -0.43
N ASP A 3 12.97 -25.13 -1.52
CA ASP A 3 12.24 -24.05 -2.19
C ASP A 3 11.02 -23.79 -1.30
N PRO A 4 10.92 -22.61 -0.65
CA PRO A 4 9.75 -22.32 0.17
C PRO A 4 8.52 -22.28 -0.74
N ALA A 5 7.42 -22.90 -0.31
CA ALA A 5 6.16 -22.79 -1.05
C ALA A 5 5.76 -21.31 -1.16
N PRO A 6 5.18 -20.85 -2.28
CA PRO A 6 4.67 -19.49 -2.39
C PRO A 6 3.68 -19.23 -1.24
N GLY A 7 3.98 -18.24 -0.40
CA GLY A 7 3.18 -17.88 0.77
C GLY A 7 3.68 -18.38 2.13
N GLU A 8 4.98 -18.70 2.30
CA GLU A 8 5.54 -18.71 3.65
C GLU A 8 5.36 -17.32 4.29
N THR A 9 4.81 -17.30 5.51
CA THR A 9 4.37 -16.10 6.25
C THR A 9 5.33 -14.92 6.10
N GLY A 10 4.86 -13.85 5.46
CA GLY A 10 5.58 -12.58 5.36
C GLY A 10 6.07 -12.19 3.97
N ASP A 11 5.72 -12.95 2.91
CA ASP A 11 6.01 -12.60 1.50
C ASP A 11 4.73 -12.22 0.73
N LEU A 12 4.90 -11.33 -0.25
CA LEU A 12 3.82 -10.86 -1.14
C LEU A 12 3.49 -11.92 -2.21
N PRO A 13 2.27 -11.90 -2.79
CA PRO A 13 1.96 -12.75 -3.94
C PRO A 13 2.80 -12.38 -5.17
N VAL A 14 2.91 -13.32 -6.12
CA VAL A 14 3.58 -13.08 -7.40
C VAL A 14 2.73 -12.12 -8.24
N PHE A 15 3.38 -11.19 -8.92
CA PHE A 15 2.72 -10.15 -9.73
C PHE A 15 1.73 -10.75 -10.76
N ASP A 16 2.20 -11.73 -11.54
CA ASP A 16 1.41 -12.36 -12.62
C ASP A 16 0.20 -13.12 -12.09
N GLU A 17 0.31 -13.77 -10.93
CA GLU A 17 -0.83 -14.47 -10.31
C GLU A 17 -1.97 -13.50 -9.95
N VAL A 18 -1.62 -12.33 -9.42
CA VAL A 18 -2.60 -11.27 -9.13
C VAL A 18 -3.16 -10.68 -10.43
N ALA A 19 -2.33 -10.52 -11.46
CA ALA A 19 -2.76 -10.00 -12.75
C ALA A 19 -3.80 -10.92 -13.41
N ASP A 20 -3.54 -12.23 -13.43
CA ASP A 20 -4.46 -13.23 -13.98
C ASP A 20 -5.81 -13.19 -13.24
N GLN A 21 -5.79 -13.12 -11.90
CA GLN A 21 -7.00 -13.04 -11.09
C GLN A 21 -7.81 -11.75 -11.33
N LEU A 22 -7.15 -10.61 -11.57
CA LEU A 22 -7.81 -9.36 -11.92
C LEU A 22 -8.46 -9.44 -13.32
N VAL A 23 -7.77 -10.06 -14.29
CA VAL A 23 -8.31 -10.30 -15.63
C VAL A 23 -9.54 -11.22 -15.59
N GLU A 24 -9.52 -12.27 -14.77
CA GLU A 24 -10.66 -13.18 -14.59
C GLU A 24 -11.91 -12.48 -14.04
N GLN A 25 -11.72 -11.44 -13.22
CA GLN A 25 -12.82 -10.61 -12.73
C GLN A 25 -13.29 -9.56 -13.73
N GLY A 26 -12.60 -9.39 -14.85
CA GLY A 26 -12.94 -8.41 -15.88
C GLY A 26 -12.73 -6.96 -15.45
N VAL A 27 -11.77 -6.71 -14.55
CA VAL A 27 -11.41 -5.38 -14.06
C VAL A 27 -10.14 -4.86 -14.72
N SER A 28 -9.95 -3.53 -14.72
CA SER A 28 -8.81 -2.89 -15.38
C SER A 28 -7.69 -2.47 -14.43
N GLN A 29 -7.87 -2.69 -13.13
CA GLN A 29 -6.86 -2.41 -12.10
C GLN A 29 -5.65 -3.31 -12.32
N SER A 30 -4.45 -2.78 -12.06
CA SER A 30 -3.21 -3.57 -12.07
C SER A 30 -2.87 -4.12 -10.68
N PRO A 31 -2.02 -5.16 -10.58
CA PRO A 31 -1.51 -5.63 -9.28
C PRO A 31 -0.83 -4.52 -8.47
N SER A 32 -0.14 -3.60 -9.17
CA SER A 32 0.50 -2.43 -8.55
C SER A 32 -0.52 -1.49 -7.93
N GLU A 33 -1.59 -1.14 -8.65
CA GLU A 33 -2.67 -0.30 -8.13
C GLU A 33 -3.37 -0.95 -6.93
N LEU A 34 -3.62 -2.26 -7.01
CA LEU A 34 -4.21 -3.03 -5.92
C LEU A 34 -3.32 -2.99 -4.67
N HIS A 35 -2.02 -3.28 -4.80
CA HIS A 35 -1.09 -3.25 -3.67
C HIS A 35 -0.91 -1.85 -3.10
N GLY A 36 -0.82 -0.84 -3.97
CA GLY A 36 -0.83 0.56 -3.58
C GLY A 36 -2.04 0.86 -2.70
N CYS A 37 -3.24 0.45 -3.12
CA CYS A 37 -4.47 0.64 -2.34
C CYS A 37 -4.41 -0.02 -0.96
N LEU A 38 -3.90 -1.24 -0.86
CA LEU A 38 -3.73 -1.93 0.43
C LEU A 38 -2.81 -1.14 1.37
N ALA A 39 -1.63 -0.74 0.88
CA ALA A 39 -0.68 0.08 1.63
C ALA A 39 -1.28 1.43 2.02
N GLY A 40 -2.01 2.07 1.11
CA GLY A 40 -2.71 3.33 1.33
C GLY A 40 -3.79 3.24 2.41
N LEU A 41 -4.60 2.17 2.41
CA LEU A 41 -5.60 1.93 3.46
C LEU A 41 -4.94 1.88 4.84
N LEU A 42 -3.85 1.14 4.98
CA LEU A 42 -3.07 1.04 6.23
C LEU A 42 -2.48 2.40 6.63
N ALA A 43 -1.88 3.12 5.68
CA ALA A 43 -1.35 4.47 5.87
C ALA A 43 -2.42 5.46 6.33
N GLY A 44 -3.63 5.36 5.80
CA GLY A 44 -4.78 6.18 6.20
C GLY A 44 -5.40 5.79 7.55
N GLY A 45 -4.88 4.74 8.20
CA GLY A 45 -5.30 4.28 9.53
C GLY A 45 -6.43 3.25 9.53
N ALA A 46 -6.64 2.52 8.42
CA ALA A 46 -7.54 1.38 8.42
C ALA A 46 -7.04 0.29 9.39
N ASP A 47 -7.98 -0.48 9.93
CA ASP A 47 -7.67 -1.62 10.80
C ASP A 47 -6.96 -2.72 9.98
N PRO A 48 -5.87 -3.33 10.49
CA PRO A 48 -5.10 -4.32 9.74
C PRO A 48 -5.76 -5.72 9.69
N SER A 49 -7.09 -5.81 9.87
CA SER A 49 -7.83 -7.06 9.71
C SER A 49 -8.05 -7.40 8.23
N PRO A 50 -8.07 -8.71 7.87
CA PRO A 50 -8.35 -9.15 6.51
C PRO A 50 -9.63 -8.55 5.91
N GLU A 51 -10.71 -8.48 6.69
CA GLU A 51 -12.02 -8.00 6.25
C GLU A 51 -12.00 -6.51 5.92
N ALA A 52 -11.25 -5.71 6.68
CA ALA A 52 -11.08 -4.28 6.43
C ALA A 52 -10.34 -4.03 5.10
N GLY A 53 -9.33 -4.83 4.79
CA GLY A 53 -8.61 -4.76 3.52
C GLY A 53 -9.54 -5.01 2.32
N LEU A 54 -10.31 -6.11 2.36
CA LEU A 54 -11.24 -6.46 1.29
C LEU A 54 -12.31 -5.39 1.06
N ALA A 55 -12.97 -4.93 2.14
CA ALA A 55 -14.00 -3.88 2.05
C ALA A 55 -13.42 -2.53 1.60
N GLY A 56 -12.22 -2.20 2.05
CA GLY A 56 -11.50 -0.98 1.71
C GLY A 56 -11.17 -0.92 0.23
N VAL A 57 -10.62 -2.02 -0.34
CA VAL A 57 -10.31 -2.11 -1.77
C VAL A 57 -11.56 -1.92 -2.61
N GLY A 58 -12.67 -2.58 -2.26
CA GLY A 58 -13.88 -2.45 -3.08
C GLY A 58 -14.45 -1.04 -3.09
N SER A 59 -14.36 -0.34 -1.96
CA SER A 59 -14.75 1.06 -1.87
C SER A 59 -13.79 2.01 -2.60
N ALA A 60 -12.48 1.77 -2.48
CA ALA A 60 -11.45 2.66 -3.02
C ALA A 60 -11.25 2.52 -4.52
N LEU A 61 -11.31 1.29 -5.05
CA LEU A 61 -11.04 0.98 -6.46
C LEU A 61 -12.31 0.72 -7.29
N GLY A 62 -13.47 0.62 -6.64
CA GLY A 62 -14.77 0.58 -7.33
C GLY A 62 -15.12 -0.77 -7.97
N PHE A 63 -14.54 -1.88 -7.49
CA PHE A 63 -14.92 -3.24 -7.87
C PHE A 63 -14.96 -4.15 -6.65
N ASP A 64 -15.82 -5.17 -6.61
CA ASP A 64 -15.91 -6.08 -5.46
C ASP A 64 -15.11 -7.37 -5.72
N PRO A 65 -13.93 -7.57 -5.08
CA PRO A 65 -13.16 -8.79 -5.27
C PRO A 65 -13.94 -10.00 -4.78
N HIS A 66 -13.88 -11.11 -5.53
CA HIS A 66 -14.57 -12.36 -5.20
C HIS A 66 -13.73 -13.58 -5.57
N GLY A 67 -14.12 -14.76 -5.10
CA GLY A 67 -13.41 -16.01 -5.38
C GLY A 67 -11.96 -15.98 -4.88
N GLU A 68 -11.04 -16.53 -5.67
CA GLU A 68 -9.64 -16.69 -5.28
C GLU A 68 -8.93 -15.36 -5.01
N LEU A 69 -9.25 -14.30 -5.76
CA LEU A 69 -8.69 -12.98 -5.51
C LEU A 69 -9.10 -12.46 -4.14
N ALA A 70 -10.36 -12.63 -3.71
CA ALA A 70 -10.80 -12.16 -2.39
C ALA A 70 -10.10 -12.90 -1.25
N ASP A 71 -9.90 -14.21 -1.42
CA ASP A 71 -9.18 -15.04 -0.45
C ASP A 71 -7.68 -14.68 -0.42
N GLY A 72 -7.09 -14.43 -1.59
CA GLY A 72 -5.71 -13.96 -1.74
C GLY A 72 -5.49 -12.57 -1.15
N LEU A 73 -6.40 -11.63 -1.44
CA LEU A 73 -6.32 -10.23 -1.02
C LEU A 73 -6.31 -10.07 0.49
N GLN A 74 -7.07 -10.89 1.20
CA GLN A 74 -7.07 -10.95 2.66
C GLN A 74 -5.68 -11.29 3.22
N ARG A 75 -4.98 -12.27 2.64
CA ARG A 75 -3.60 -12.61 3.02
C ARG A 75 -2.61 -11.54 2.58
N PHE A 76 -2.82 -10.96 1.40
CA PHE A 76 -2.02 -9.89 0.86
C PHE A 76 -2.05 -8.69 1.81
N TYR A 77 -3.23 -8.23 2.23
CA TYR A 77 -3.39 -7.09 3.14
C TYR A 77 -2.64 -7.27 4.46
N VAL A 78 -2.76 -8.45 5.09
CA VAL A 78 -2.05 -8.76 6.34
C VAL A 78 -0.54 -8.77 6.14
N SER A 79 -0.06 -9.35 5.03
CA SER A 79 1.37 -9.40 4.71
C SER A 79 1.93 -8.01 4.44
N THR A 80 1.19 -7.17 3.70
CA THR A 80 1.50 -5.76 3.46
C THR A 80 1.60 -4.98 4.78
N ALA A 81 0.68 -5.18 5.73
CA ALA A 81 0.74 -4.55 7.05
C ALA A 81 1.99 -4.96 7.86
N GLN A 82 2.34 -6.25 7.82
CA GLN A 82 3.55 -6.77 8.48
C GLN A 82 4.82 -6.19 7.88
N LEU A 83 4.91 -6.16 6.55
CA LEU A 83 6.09 -5.67 5.83
C LEU A 83 6.31 -4.16 6.01
N LEU A 84 5.25 -3.35 5.99
CA LEU A 84 5.33 -1.90 6.16
C LEU A 84 5.83 -1.48 7.55
N THR A 85 5.71 -2.35 8.53
CA THR A 85 6.14 -2.12 9.92
C THR A 85 7.34 -2.99 10.33
N ASP A 86 7.96 -3.68 9.37
CA ASP A 86 9.07 -4.60 9.62
C ASP A 86 10.36 -3.84 9.97
N GLU A 87 10.99 -4.21 11.09
CA GLU A 87 12.26 -3.63 11.55
C GLU A 87 13.43 -3.87 10.59
N ALA A 88 13.40 -4.96 9.81
CA ALA A 88 14.36 -5.27 8.76
C ALA A 88 14.05 -4.54 7.43
N LEU A 89 13.05 -3.65 7.43
CA LEU A 89 12.66 -2.79 6.32
C LEU A 89 12.33 -3.55 5.03
N ARG A 90 11.74 -4.74 5.11
CA ARG A 90 11.55 -5.65 3.96
C ARG A 90 10.45 -5.24 2.98
N PHE A 91 9.67 -4.20 3.26
CA PHE A 91 8.63 -3.75 2.34
C PHE A 91 9.19 -3.42 0.96
N HIS A 92 8.46 -3.81 -0.09
CA HIS A 92 8.72 -3.39 -1.46
C HIS A 92 7.36 -3.19 -2.17
N PRO A 93 7.19 -2.15 -3.00
CA PRO A 93 6.02 -2.05 -3.88
C PRO A 93 5.88 -3.30 -4.75
N LEU A 94 4.65 -3.72 -5.04
CA LEU A 94 4.41 -4.86 -5.92
C LEU A 94 4.42 -4.29 -7.34
N LEU A 95 5.45 -4.64 -8.12
CA LEU A 95 5.72 -4.11 -9.45
C LEU A 95 6.04 -5.29 -10.39
N PRO A 96 5.95 -5.09 -11.72
CA PRO A 96 6.45 -6.06 -12.69
C PRO A 96 7.94 -6.35 -12.46
N ASP A 97 8.37 -7.52 -12.91
CA ASP A 97 9.76 -7.94 -12.85
C ASP A 97 10.68 -7.13 -13.78
N ASP A 98 11.99 -7.26 -13.57
CA ASP A 98 13.00 -6.57 -14.37
C ASP A 98 13.10 -7.08 -15.83
N ASP A 99 12.41 -8.20 -16.15
CA ASP A 99 12.28 -8.71 -17.51
C ASP A 99 11.23 -7.92 -18.33
N SER A 100 10.37 -7.16 -17.66
CA SER A 100 9.36 -6.28 -18.26
C SER A 100 9.97 -4.97 -18.79
N ASP A 101 9.34 -4.38 -19.81
CA ASP A 101 9.83 -3.13 -20.41
C ASP A 101 9.84 -1.99 -19.37
N LEU A 102 10.84 -1.10 -19.43
CA LEU A 102 10.95 0.01 -18.49
C LEU A 102 9.72 0.92 -18.51
N GLY A 103 9.08 1.10 -19.66
CA GLY A 103 7.83 1.84 -19.79
C GLY A 103 6.69 1.18 -19.02
N GLU A 104 6.57 -0.14 -19.08
CA GLU A 104 5.57 -0.91 -18.33
C GLU A 104 5.80 -0.82 -16.82
N ARG A 105 7.06 -1.00 -16.39
CA ARG A 105 7.49 -0.82 -14.99
C ARG A 105 7.22 0.61 -14.49
N THR A 106 7.47 1.63 -15.31
CA THR A 106 7.18 3.03 -14.97
C THR A 106 5.68 3.30 -14.83
N VAL A 107 4.85 2.73 -15.70
CA VAL A 107 3.38 2.80 -15.57
C VAL A 107 2.92 2.15 -14.28
N ALA A 108 3.50 1.02 -13.91
CA ALA A 108 3.21 0.32 -12.66
C ALA A 108 3.53 1.14 -11.41
N ILE A 109 4.59 1.97 -11.40
CA ILE A 109 4.85 2.93 -10.31
C ILE A 109 3.70 3.95 -10.21
N ALA A 110 3.26 4.51 -11.34
CA ALA A 110 2.18 5.49 -11.36
C ALA A 110 0.85 4.87 -10.88
N ASP A 111 0.57 3.63 -11.28
CA ASP A 111 -0.55 2.83 -10.77
C ASP A 111 -0.46 2.61 -9.27
N TRP A 112 0.71 2.23 -8.77
CA TRP A 112 0.93 2.02 -7.33
C TRP A 112 0.64 3.30 -6.53
N CYS A 113 1.12 4.46 -6.99
CA CYS A 113 0.81 5.75 -6.38
C CYS A 113 -0.68 6.08 -6.44
N ARG A 114 -1.36 5.84 -7.56
CA ARG A 114 -2.82 6.03 -7.69
C ARG A 114 -3.57 5.18 -6.66
N GLY A 115 -3.24 3.90 -6.58
CA GLY A 115 -3.78 2.98 -5.60
C GLY A 115 -3.58 3.49 -4.17
N PHE A 116 -2.34 3.86 -3.82
CA PHE A 116 -2.00 4.36 -2.50
C PHE A 116 -2.83 5.56 -2.08
N LEU A 117 -2.98 6.55 -2.97
CA LEU A 117 -3.78 7.74 -2.69
C LEU A 117 -5.27 7.41 -2.52
N SER A 118 -5.82 6.52 -3.35
CA SER A 118 -7.21 6.05 -3.26
C SER A 118 -7.46 5.33 -1.93
N GLY A 119 -6.59 4.39 -1.56
CA GLY A 119 -6.67 3.67 -0.29
C GLY A 119 -6.56 4.60 0.92
N PHE A 120 -5.59 5.53 0.89
CA PHE A 120 -5.40 6.52 1.95
C PHE A 120 -6.65 7.38 2.14
N ALA A 121 -7.18 7.94 1.06
CA ALA A 121 -8.39 8.74 1.11
C ALA A 121 -9.59 7.92 1.63
N GLN A 122 -9.76 6.68 1.16
CA GLN A 122 -10.85 5.81 1.58
C GLN A 122 -10.81 5.50 3.08
N ALA A 123 -9.63 5.22 3.64
CA ALA A 123 -9.47 4.98 5.07
C ALA A 123 -9.88 6.19 5.90
N ARG A 124 -9.46 7.40 5.48
CA ARG A 124 -9.80 8.67 6.15
C ARG A 124 -11.29 9.01 6.06
N VAL A 125 -11.94 8.71 4.94
CA VAL A 125 -13.40 8.86 4.79
C VAL A 125 -14.12 7.88 5.73
N SER A 126 -13.70 6.62 5.75
CA SER A 126 -14.33 5.55 6.54
C SER A 126 -14.25 5.82 8.06
N SER A 127 -13.12 6.37 8.52
CA SER A 127 -12.91 6.75 9.92
C SER A 127 -13.45 8.14 10.28
N ARG A 128 -13.98 8.90 9.31
CA ARG A 128 -14.39 10.32 9.46
C ARG A 128 -13.25 11.22 9.96
N SER A 129 -12.04 10.97 9.49
CA SER A 129 -10.83 11.74 9.83
C SER A 129 -10.29 12.56 8.66
N THR A 130 -11.13 12.92 7.68
CA THR A 130 -10.72 13.73 6.51
C THR A 130 -10.12 15.08 6.90
N ASP A 131 -10.58 15.68 7.99
CA ASP A 131 -10.10 16.97 8.50
C ASP A 131 -8.94 16.84 9.50
N ALA A 132 -8.60 15.61 9.90
CA ALA A 132 -7.49 15.42 10.84
C ALA A 132 -6.16 15.74 10.15
N ALA A 133 -5.21 16.31 10.89
CA ALA A 133 -3.92 16.67 10.36
C ALA A 133 -3.16 15.44 9.88
N VAL A 134 -2.38 15.61 8.82
CA VAL A 134 -1.35 14.66 8.36
C VAL A 134 -0.01 15.30 8.71
N ALA A 135 0.97 14.50 9.14
CA ALA A 135 2.32 14.99 9.41
C ALA A 135 2.88 15.69 8.16
N THR A 136 3.69 16.74 8.35
CA THR A 136 4.16 17.59 7.24
C THR A 136 4.88 16.77 6.16
N ASP A 137 5.81 15.91 6.58
CA ASP A 137 6.63 15.09 5.68
C ASP A 137 5.75 14.05 4.95
N SER A 138 4.82 13.42 5.67
CA SER A 138 3.79 12.55 5.08
C SER A 138 2.92 13.29 4.04
N ALA A 139 2.55 14.54 4.30
CA ALA A 139 1.76 15.35 3.37
C ALA A 139 2.55 15.80 2.13
N GLU A 140 3.87 15.92 2.23
CA GLU A 140 4.76 16.14 1.09
C GLU A 140 4.88 14.88 0.25
N ALA A 141 5.15 13.72 0.86
CA ALA A 141 5.20 12.44 0.16
C ALA A 141 3.89 12.11 -0.57
N LEU A 142 2.73 12.40 0.03
CA LEU A 142 1.43 12.23 -0.63
C LEU A 142 1.27 13.15 -1.86
N LYS A 143 1.85 14.36 -1.85
CA LYS A 143 1.83 15.25 -3.02
C LYS A 143 2.76 14.72 -4.11
N ASP A 144 3.92 14.20 -3.74
CA ASP A 144 4.86 13.59 -4.68
C ASP A 144 4.22 12.36 -5.34
N PHE A 145 3.56 11.50 -4.56
CA PHE A 145 2.79 10.38 -5.10
C PHE A 145 1.71 10.86 -6.08
N ALA A 146 1.04 11.98 -5.79
CA ALA A 146 0.06 12.54 -6.70
C ALA A 146 0.68 13.08 -8.00
N ALA A 147 1.89 13.64 -7.94
CA ALA A 147 2.63 14.06 -9.11
C ALA A 147 3.09 12.86 -9.95
N ILE A 148 3.63 11.81 -9.31
CA ILE A 148 4.06 10.57 -9.95
C ILE A 148 2.88 9.85 -10.60
N ALA A 149 1.74 9.77 -9.92
CA ALA A 149 0.50 9.19 -10.44
C ALA A 149 -0.03 9.90 -11.71
N GLN A 150 0.39 11.14 -11.96
CA GLN A 150 0.03 11.92 -13.16
C GLN A 150 1.16 11.97 -14.20
N ALA A 151 2.36 11.55 -13.83
CA ALA A 151 3.49 11.49 -14.75
C ALA A 151 3.22 10.43 -15.82
N GLY A 152 3.39 10.81 -17.08
CA GLY A 152 3.42 9.85 -18.19
C GLY A 152 4.82 9.27 -18.36
N VAL A 153 4.93 8.21 -19.16
CA VAL A 153 6.24 7.64 -19.56
C VAL A 153 6.96 8.66 -20.43
N GLY A 154 8.17 9.06 -20.02
CA GLY A 154 9.08 9.93 -20.78
C GLY A 154 9.84 9.16 -21.86
N ASP A 155 10.45 9.88 -22.80
CA ASP A 155 11.26 9.34 -23.91
C ASP A 155 12.76 9.47 -23.58
N ASP A 156 13.14 9.15 -22.34
CA ASP A 156 14.51 9.27 -21.85
C ASP A 156 15.37 8.08 -22.29
N SER A 157 16.70 8.28 -22.38
CA SER A 157 17.62 7.22 -22.78
C SER A 157 17.72 6.11 -21.73
N ASP A 158 17.71 4.85 -22.18
CA ASP A 158 17.57 3.63 -21.37
C ASP A 158 18.43 3.58 -20.08
N ASP A 159 19.74 3.87 -20.12
CA ASP A 159 20.63 3.69 -18.96
C ASP A 159 20.38 4.68 -17.81
N GLU A 160 20.12 5.95 -18.10
CA GLU A 160 19.80 6.96 -17.07
C GLU A 160 18.38 6.73 -16.52
N ALA A 161 17.48 6.20 -17.36
CA ALA A 161 16.11 5.93 -17.01
C ALA A 161 15.97 4.74 -16.04
N GLU A 162 16.79 3.68 -16.19
CA GLU A 162 16.80 2.54 -15.24
C GLU A 162 17.26 2.97 -13.83
N GLN A 163 18.29 3.82 -13.73
CA GLN A 163 18.72 4.32 -12.42
C GLN A 163 17.66 5.23 -11.79
N ALA A 164 17.03 6.10 -12.59
CA ALA A 164 15.95 6.97 -12.11
C ALA A 164 14.74 6.14 -11.64
N TYR A 165 14.41 5.06 -12.33
CA TYR A 165 13.38 4.11 -11.91
C TYR A 165 13.72 3.48 -10.56
N ALA A 166 14.93 2.94 -10.40
CA ALA A 166 15.36 2.31 -9.14
C ALA A 166 15.32 3.30 -7.95
N ASP A 167 15.78 4.53 -8.16
CA ASP A 167 15.73 5.60 -7.15
C ASP A 167 14.29 5.94 -6.77
N LEU A 168 13.38 5.96 -7.76
CA LEU A 168 11.96 6.24 -7.54
C LEU A 168 11.28 5.11 -6.75
N VAL A 169 11.58 3.85 -7.06
CA VAL A 169 11.07 2.69 -6.30
C VAL A 169 11.51 2.75 -4.83
N GLU A 170 12.78 3.07 -4.57
CA GLU A 170 13.31 3.16 -3.21
C GLU A 170 12.70 4.36 -2.45
N TYR A 171 12.50 5.49 -3.13
CA TYR A 171 11.76 6.62 -2.57
C TYR A 171 10.34 6.22 -2.16
N LEU A 172 9.57 5.58 -3.05
CA LEU A 172 8.22 5.09 -2.77
C LEU A 172 8.18 4.19 -1.54
N ARG A 173 9.13 3.25 -1.47
CA ARG A 173 9.26 2.29 -0.36
C ARG A 173 9.40 3.01 0.98
N PHE A 174 10.39 3.90 1.11
CA PHE A 174 10.60 4.61 2.37
C PHE A 174 9.50 5.61 2.70
N ALA A 175 8.97 6.32 1.70
CA ALA A 175 7.86 7.24 1.88
C ALA A 175 6.63 6.51 2.42
N ALA A 176 6.25 5.37 1.85
CA ALA A 176 5.11 4.57 2.30
C ALA A 176 5.26 4.09 3.75
N MET A 177 6.46 3.59 4.11
CA MET A 177 6.77 3.15 5.46
C MET A 177 6.68 4.31 6.46
N ASN A 178 7.26 5.47 6.13
CA ASN A 178 7.22 6.65 6.99
C ASN A 178 5.79 7.16 7.22
N ILE A 179 4.94 7.19 6.19
CA ILE A 179 3.54 7.61 6.33
C ILE A 179 2.79 6.70 7.30
N ILE A 180 3.02 5.39 7.26
CA ILE A 180 2.39 4.46 8.21
C ILE A 180 2.91 4.66 9.62
N LEU A 181 4.23 4.83 9.79
CA LEU A 181 4.81 5.07 11.11
C LEU A 181 4.23 6.35 11.74
N ASP A 182 4.10 7.43 10.98
CA ASP A 182 3.46 8.67 11.41
C ASP A 182 1.99 8.44 11.81
N SER A 183 1.23 7.71 10.99
CA SER A 183 -0.17 7.39 11.24
C SER A 183 -0.36 6.58 12.53
N LEU A 184 0.50 5.58 12.76
CA LEU A 184 0.50 4.76 13.97
C LEU A 184 0.86 5.58 15.22
N GLN A 185 1.83 6.49 15.11
CA GLN A 185 2.20 7.40 16.20
C GLN A 185 1.04 8.33 16.56
N GLN A 186 0.40 8.94 15.57
CA GLN A 186 -0.78 9.79 15.78
C GLN A 186 -1.94 9.02 16.44
N ALA A 187 -2.18 7.77 16.02
CA ALA A 187 -3.20 6.91 16.60
C ALA A 187 -2.89 6.53 18.06
N ALA A 188 -1.62 6.37 18.41
CA ALA A 188 -1.18 6.12 19.78
C ALA A 188 -1.38 7.35 20.69
N GLU A 189 -1.05 8.55 20.18
CA GLU A 189 -1.22 9.82 20.90
C GLU A 189 -2.68 10.22 21.11
N ALA A 190 -3.56 9.88 20.16
CA ALA A 190 -4.99 10.14 20.26
C ALA A 190 -5.73 9.24 21.27
N ARG A 191 -5.10 8.16 21.76
CA ARG A 191 -5.72 7.22 22.70
C ARG A 191 -5.68 7.80 24.12
N PRO A 192 -6.82 7.98 24.81
CA PRO A 192 -6.81 8.56 26.15
C PRO A 192 -6.03 7.66 27.12
N ALA A 193 -5.16 8.27 27.94
CA ALA A 193 -4.45 7.58 29.00
C ALA A 193 -5.47 6.90 29.95
N SER A 194 -5.27 5.60 30.24
CA SER A 194 -6.12 4.91 31.22
C SER A 194 -6.07 5.64 32.56
N PRO A 195 -7.21 5.87 33.23
CA PRO A 195 -7.21 6.47 34.55
C PRO A 195 -6.41 5.59 35.53
N PRO A 196 -5.64 6.17 36.47
CA PRO A 196 -4.86 5.39 37.41
C PRO A 196 -5.76 4.48 38.24
N ALA A 197 -5.40 3.19 38.30
CA ALA A 197 -6.07 2.23 39.15
C ALA A 197 -5.85 2.60 40.62
N GLY A 198 -6.91 3.05 41.29
CA GLY A 198 -6.96 3.13 42.75
C GLY A 198 -7.24 4.52 43.31
N SER A 199 -8.52 4.84 43.43
CA SER A 199 -9.00 5.64 44.56
C SER A 199 -10.28 5.01 45.09
N THR A 200 -10.13 3.83 45.70
CA THR A 200 -11.09 3.35 46.68
C THR A 200 -10.79 4.08 47.99
N VAL A 201 -11.40 5.26 48.15
CA VAL A 201 -11.58 5.87 49.46
C VAL A 201 -12.77 5.16 50.10
N HIS A 202 -12.49 4.35 51.13
CA HIS A 202 -13.47 3.90 52.10
C HIS A 202 -12.88 3.96 53.50
#